data_AF-A0A2M8XZM4-F1
#
_entry.id   AF-A0A2M8XZM4-F1
#
_cell.length_a   1.000
_cell.length_b   1.000
_cell.length_c   1.000
_cell.angle_alpha   90.00
_cell.angle_beta   90.00
_cell.angle_gamma   90.00
#
_symmetry.space_group_name_H-M   'P 1'
#
loop_
_entity.id
_entity.type
_entity.pdbx_description
1 polymer ?
#
loop_
_entity_poly.entity_id
_entity_poly.type
_entity_poly.pdbx_seq_one_letter_code
_entity_poly.pdbx_strand_id
1 'polypeptide(L)'
;METQINGFELMELGFPQGEIIGIALKINRKRNGFKRDEMITHFKNVLETPEQYIDDKIFSPLAIALIEKASEKPEDFIALNPNPNAYASYGAEHIEEGARKQMEVAMQLPVTVAGALMPDAHQGYGLPIGGVLATKNAIIPYGVGVDIGCRMALSVYDIPEGFYYENEAKFKRELVAHTKFGAGHGFHGQYKSEHAVLENDVFNRIPFVQHLKDKAWSQLGSSGGGNHFVEFGIMEFAKDDAVLNIPKGKYVALLTHSGSRGMGATIAGHYTKIAKDVCKLPDVAKNLAYLDMNSQLGQEYWMAMNLAGDYASACHEIIHVKMQKALGAVVLAKVENHHNFAWKEIWNGEEVIVHRKGATPAGKGVMGIIPGSMTAPGFLVRGKGEKNAINSASHGAGRQMSRTQAIKTITKNEMQTILKDHGVTLIGAGLDEAPMAYKDINQVMEAQQELVDVVAKFTPKMVRMADDGSRED
;
A
#
# COMPACT_ATOMS: atom_id res chain seq x y z
N MET A 1 -38.98 -6.10 2.52
CA MET A 1 -37.67 -6.77 2.59
C MET A 1 -37.17 -6.61 4.02
N GLU A 2 -37.16 -7.67 4.83
CA GLU A 2 -36.68 -7.57 6.22
C GLU A 2 -35.21 -7.17 6.23
N THR A 3 -34.93 -5.99 6.79
CA THR A 3 -33.60 -5.40 6.94
C THR A 3 -32.66 -6.39 7.62
N GLN A 4 -31.46 -6.60 7.06
CA GLN A 4 -30.44 -7.43 7.70
C GLN A 4 -29.99 -6.79 9.02
N ILE A 5 -29.78 -7.62 10.06
CA ILE A 5 -29.18 -7.17 11.31
C ILE A 5 -27.78 -6.65 10.99
N ASN A 6 -27.50 -5.40 11.33
CA ASN A 6 -26.24 -4.74 11.04
C ASN A 6 -25.37 -4.59 12.31
N GLY A 7 -24.12 -4.14 12.14
CA GLY A 7 -23.17 -4.04 13.25
C GLY A 7 -23.57 -3.03 14.33
N PHE A 8 -24.28 -1.95 13.98
CA PHE A 8 -24.76 -0.97 14.96
C PHE A 8 -25.79 -1.61 15.90
N GLU A 9 -26.71 -2.39 15.34
CA GLU A 9 -27.72 -3.09 16.13
C GLU A 9 -27.10 -4.12 17.08
N LEU A 10 -26.03 -4.82 16.65
CA LEU A 10 -25.29 -5.72 17.53
C LEU A 10 -24.56 -4.98 18.67
N MET A 11 -24.02 -3.77 18.40
CA MET A 11 -23.44 -2.93 19.45
C MET A 11 -24.51 -2.45 20.44
N GLU A 12 -25.69 -2.07 19.97
CA GLU A 12 -26.82 -1.71 20.83
C GLU A 12 -27.29 -2.87 21.71
N LEU A 13 -27.14 -4.12 21.25
CA LEU A 13 -27.37 -5.31 22.05
C LEU A 13 -26.29 -5.55 23.13
N GLY A 14 -25.15 -4.85 23.08
CA GLY A 14 -24.06 -4.97 24.05
C GLY A 14 -22.89 -5.84 23.58
N PHE A 15 -22.84 -6.23 22.30
CA PHE A 15 -21.68 -6.97 21.79
C PHE A 15 -20.41 -6.12 21.78
N PRO A 16 -19.26 -6.64 22.26
CA PRO A 16 -17.99 -5.94 22.17
C PRO A 16 -17.61 -5.66 20.72
N GLN A 17 -17.11 -4.44 20.46
CA GLN A 17 -16.69 -4.05 19.12
C GLN A 17 -15.54 -4.94 18.63
N GLY A 18 -15.51 -5.20 17.31
CA GLY A 18 -14.41 -5.90 16.67
C GLY A 18 -14.78 -7.29 16.19
N GLU A 19 -13.96 -8.28 16.53
CA GLU A 19 -14.04 -9.64 15.97
C GLU A 19 -15.37 -10.34 16.30
N ILE A 20 -15.89 -10.14 17.52
CA ILE A 20 -17.14 -10.75 17.99
C ILE A 20 -18.32 -10.29 17.12
N ILE A 21 -18.42 -8.99 16.82
CA ILE A 21 -19.43 -8.48 15.86
C ILE A 21 -19.22 -9.10 14.47
N GLY A 22 -17.98 -9.24 14.02
CA GLY A 22 -17.67 -9.89 12.75
C GLY A 22 -18.15 -11.34 12.68
N ILE A 23 -18.00 -12.11 13.76
CA ILE A 23 -18.51 -13.49 13.89
C ILE A 23 -20.04 -13.49 13.87
N ALA A 24 -20.68 -12.64 14.67
CA ALA A 24 -22.14 -12.52 14.72
C ALA A 24 -22.71 -12.14 13.34
N LEU A 25 -22.11 -11.19 12.62
CA LEU A 25 -22.53 -10.81 11.27
C LEU A 25 -22.35 -11.95 10.25
N LYS A 26 -21.28 -12.75 10.36
CA LYS A 26 -21.09 -13.94 9.50
C LYS A 26 -22.18 -14.99 9.74
N ILE A 27 -22.54 -15.23 11.01
CA ILE A 27 -23.65 -16.13 11.38
C ILE A 27 -24.96 -15.57 10.81
N ASN A 28 -25.24 -14.28 11.05
CA ASN A 28 -26.45 -13.60 10.58
C ASN A 28 -26.58 -13.64 9.04
N ARG A 29 -25.47 -13.54 8.29
CA ARG A 29 -25.49 -13.56 6.81
C ARG A 29 -26.07 -14.86 6.25
N LYS A 30 -25.87 -15.98 6.95
CA LYS A 30 -26.42 -17.28 6.54
C LYS A 30 -27.90 -17.43 6.93
N ARG A 31 -28.41 -16.62 7.87
CA ARG A 31 -29.73 -16.66 8.52
C ARG A 31 -30.10 -17.99 9.19
N ASN A 32 -29.56 -19.11 8.72
CA ASN A 32 -29.70 -20.47 9.26
C ASN A 32 -31.15 -20.88 9.51
N GLY A 33 -32.08 -20.39 8.69
CA GLY A 33 -33.51 -20.69 8.81
C GLY A 33 -34.29 -19.81 9.81
N PHE A 34 -33.63 -18.91 10.55
CA PHE A 34 -34.29 -18.03 11.51
C PHE A 34 -34.81 -16.74 10.86
N LYS A 35 -35.95 -16.27 11.37
CA LYS A 35 -36.45 -14.91 11.14
C LYS A 35 -35.58 -13.89 11.88
N ARG A 36 -35.73 -12.61 11.49
CA ARG A 36 -34.96 -11.53 12.09
C ARG A 36 -35.08 -11.46 13.62
N ASP A 37 -36.30 -11.48 14.14
CA ASP A 37 -36.55 -11.33 15.59
C ASP A 37 -36.06 -12.56 16.38
N GLU A 38 -36.17 -13.74 15.80
CA GLU A 38 -35.61 -14.99 16.34
C GLU A 38 -34.09 -14.90 16.44
N MET A 39 -33.43 -14.39 15.38
CA MET A 39 -31.97 -14.20 15.37
C MET A 39 -31.52 -13.18 16.41
N ILE A 40 -32.25 -12.06 16.59
CA ILE A 40 -31.96 -11.09 17.66
C ILE A 40 -32.09 -11.74 19.03
N THR A 41 -33.12 -12.56 19.23
CA THR A 41 -33.33 -13.29 20.49
C THR A 41 -32.18 -14.25 20.76
N HIS A 42 -31.76 -15.02 19.75
CA HIS A 42 -30.60 -15.90 19.88
C HIS A 42 -29.31 -15.14 20.20
N PHE A 43 -29.05 -14.00 19.55
CA PHE A 43 -27.88 -13.19 19.87
C PHE A 43 -27.90 -12.66 21.31
N LYS A 44 -29.06 -12.22 21.83
CA LYS A 44 -29.19 -11.83 23.23
C LYS A 44 -28.86 -13.00 24.16
N ASN A 45 -29.45 -14.18 23.92
CA ASN A 45 -29.21 -15.35 24.76
C ASN A 45 -27.73 -15.78 24.74
N VAL A 46 -27.09 -15.77 23.58
CA VAL A 46 -25.65 -16.10 23.47
C VAL A 46 -24.79 -15.08 24.21
N LEU A 47 -25.18 -13.80 24.21
CA LEU A 47 -24.47 -12.75 24.95
C LEU A 47 -24.65 -12.88 26.47
N GLU A 48 -25.85 -13.27 26.92
CA GLU A 48 -26.19 -13.43 28.34
C GLU A 48 -25.61 -14.71 28.95
N THR A 49 -25.65 -15.84 28.23
CA THR A 49 -25.23 -17.16 28.72
C THR A 49 -24.38 -17.91 27.69
N PRO A 50 -23.19 -17.39 27.31
CA PRO A 50 -22.38 -17.97 26.26
C PRO A 50 -21.94 -19.41 26.57
N GLU A 51 -21.81 -19.81 27.84
CA GLU A 51 -21.37 -21.17 28.19
C GLU A 51 -22.35 -22.26 27.72
N GLN A 52 -23.64 -21.93 27.60
CA GLN A 52 -24.67 -22.87 27.14
C GLN A 52 -24.59 -23.14 25.62
N TYR A 53 -23.83 -22.32 24.89
CA TYR A 53 -23.76 -22.37 23.44
C TYR A 53 -22.42 -22.89 22.92
N ILE A 54 -21.50 -23.33 23.79
CA ILE A 54 -20.16 -23.83 23.40
C ILE A 54 -20.25 -25.00 22.39
N ASP A 55 -21.23 -25.90 22.57
CA ASP A 55 -21.44 -27.05 21.68
C ASP A 55 -22.54 -26.81 20.63
N ASP A 56 -23.09 -25.59 20.55
CA ASP A 56 -24.16 -25.26 19.60
C ASP A 56 -23.65 -25.24 18.15
N LYS A 57 -24.40 -25.88 17.24
CA LYS A 57 -23.97 -26.04 15.83
C LYS A 57 -23.81 -24.72 15.07
N ILE A 58 -24.46 -23.65 15.51
CA ILE A 58 -24.54 -22.36 14.82
C ILE A 58 -23.77 -21.29 15.60
N PHE A 59 -24.01 -21.21 16.91
CA PHE A 59 -23.57 -20.11 17.77
C PHE A 59 -22.30 -20.42 18.56
N SER A 60 -21.80 -21.66 18.57
CA SER A 60 -20.54 -22.04 19.21
C SER A 60 -19.37 -21.09 18.91
N PRO A 61 -19.09 -20.69 17.64
CA PRO A 61 -17.99 -19.77 17.37
C PRO A 61 -18.16 -18.40 18.03
N LEU A 62 -19.40 -17.92 18.19
CA LEU A 62 -19.69 -16.65 18.83
C LEU A 62 -19.58 -16.75 20.35
N ALA A 63 -20.09 -17.84 20.92
CA ALA A 63 -20.02 -18.15 22.34
C ALA A 63 -18.57 -18.29 22.83
N ILE A 64 -17.75 -19.07 22.12
CA ILE A 64 -16.32 -19.25 22.42
C ILE A 64 -15.61 -17.89 22.42
N ALA A 65 -15.82 -17.07 21.38
CA ALA A 65 -15.19 -15.75 21.29
C ALA A 65 -15.61 -14.80 22.42
N LEU A 66 -16.87 -14.86 22.88
CA LEU A 66 -17.34 -14.08 24.02
C LEU A 66 -16.68 -14.53 25.33
N ILE A 67 -16.58 -15.84 25.56
CA ILE A 67 -15.95 -16.40 26.76
C ILE A 67 -14.45 -16.07 26.79
N GLU A 68 -13.75 -16.27 25.67
CA GLU A 68 -12.34 -15.92 25.55
C GLU A 68 -12.13 -14.44 25.84
N LYS A 69 -12.93 -13.55 25.23
CA LYS A 69 -12.84 -12.10 25.46
C LYS A 69 -13.11 -11.71 26.91
N ALA A 70 -14.08 -12.36 27.57
CA ALA A 70 -14.38 -12.11 28.98
C ALA A 70 -13.26 -12.61 29.92
N SER A 71 -12.46 -13.58 29.47
CA SER A 71 -11.33 -14.13 30.23
C SER A 71 -10.01 -13.35 30.08
N GLU A 72 -9.90 -12.48 29.06
CA GLU A 72 -8.71 -11.64 28.83
C GLU A 72 -8.47 -10.70 30.01
N LYS A 73 -7.24 -10.70 30.52
CA LYS A 73 -6.79 -9.81 31.61
C LYS A 73 -5.77 -8.79 31.09
N PRO A 74 -5.64 -7.62 31.73
CA PRO A 74 -4.65 -6.62 31.33
C PRO A 74 -3.22 -7.16 31.25
N GLU A 75 -2.84 -8.08 32.14
CA GLU A 75 -1.53 -8.75 32.14
C GLU A 75 -1.26 -9.67 30.94
N ASP A 76 -2.29 -10.05 30.19
CA ASP A 76 -2.15 -10.86 28.97
C ASP A 76 -1.63 -10.02 27.79
N PHE A 77 -1.59 -8.69 27.94
CA PHE A 77 -1.18 -7.76 26.88
C PHE A 77 0.17 -7.10 27.17
N ILE A 78 0.95 -6.92 26.11
CA ILE A 78 2.18 -6.14 26.13
C ILE A 78 1.83 -4.67 26.37
N ALA A 79 2.30 -4.12 27.48
CA ALA A 79 2.07 -2.74 27.84
C ALA A 79 2.71 -1.77 26.83
N LEU A 80 1.96 -0.71 26.52
CA LEU A 80 2.46 0.41 25.72
C LEU A 80 3.32 1.32 26.60
N ASN A 81 4.35 1.92 26.01
CA ASN A 81 5.20 2.92 26.66
C ASN A 81 4.38 4.20 26.89
N PRO A 82 4.13 4.61 28.15
CA PRO A 82 3.36 5.81 28.45
C PRO A 82 4.10 7.11 28.11
N ASN A 83 5.43 7.05 27.94
CA ASN A 83 6.29 8.19 27.62
C ASN A 83 7.12 7.88 26.36
N PRO A 84 6.50 7.84 25.17
CA PRO A 84 7.20 7.56 23.93
C PRO A 84 8.17 8.69 23.56
N ASN A 85 9.19 8.36 22.76
CA ASN A 85 10.05 9.36 22.16
C ASN A 85 9.24 10.27 21.21
N ALA A 86 9.66 11.53 21.08
CA ALA A 86 9.14 12.41 20.04
C ALA A 86 9.50 11.88 18.64
N TYR A 87 8.69 12.25 17.65
CA TYR A 87 8.92 11.93 16.23
C TYR A 87 8.84 13.20 15.39
N ALA A 88 9.54 13.21 14.25
CA ALA A 88 9.50 14.34 13.32
C ALA A 88 8.22 14.29 12.46
N SER A 89 7.58 15.43 12.24
CA SER A 89 6.42 15.54 11.35
C SER A 89 6.67 16.68 10.36
N TYR A 90 6.52 16.38 9.07
CA TYR A 90 6.73 17.33 7.99
C TYR A 90 5.37 17.71 7.40
N GLY A 91 5.09 19.02 7.24
CA GLY A 91 3.77 19.51 6.78
C GLY A 91 2.61 19.17 7.71
N ALA A 92 2.83 19.22 9.04
CA ALA A 92 1.88 18.76 10.04
C ALA A 92 0.48 19.35 9.85
N GLU A 93 0.38 20.64 9.56
CA GLU A 93 -0.86 21.39 9.30
C GLU A 93 -1.76 20.80 8.20
N HIS A 94 -1.21 19.97 7.31
CA HIS A 94 -1.92 19.29 6.22
C HIS A 94 -2.18 17.78 6.48
N ILE A 95 -1.90 17.31 7.70
CA ILE A 95 -2.08 15.92 8.13
C ILE A 95 -3.27 15.81 9.08
N GLU A 96 -4.23 14.96 8.72
CA GLU A 96 -5.43 14.72 9.51
C GLU A 96 -5.16 14.07 10.88
N GLU A 97 -6.04 14.33 11.83
CA GLU A 97 -5.91 13.86 13.22
C GLU A 97 -5.82 12.33 13.33
N GLY A 98 -6.56 11.61 12.48
CA GLY A 98 -6.54 10.14 12.46
C GLY A 98 -5.17 9.55 12.14
N ALA A 99 -4.45 10.16 11.18
CA ALA A 99 -3.09 9.75 10.84
C ALA A 99 -2.09 10.05 11.97
N ARG A 100 -2.23 11.21 12.62
CA ARG A 100 -1.38 11.58 13.77
C ARG A 100 -1.58 10.64 14.95
N LYS A 101 -2.83 10.34 15.31
CA LYS A 101 -3.16 9.36 16.37
C LYS A 101 -2.58 7.97 16.08
N GLN A 102 -2.62 7.52 14.82
CA GLN A 102 -2.00 6.25 14.42
C GLN A 102 -0.48 6.26 14.64
N MET A 103 0.19 7.37 14.32
CA MET A 103 1.62 7.54 14.55
C MET A 103 1.95 7.60 16.05
N GLU A 104 1.17 8.34 16.84
CA GLU A 104 1.32 8.43 18.30
C GLU A 104 1.25 7.04 18.95
N VAL A 105 0.27 6.22 18.58
CA VAL A 105 0.14 4.84 19.07
C VAL A 105 1.34 3.98 18.63
N ALA A 106 1.83 4.15 17.39
CA ALA A 106 3.01 3.44 16.91
C ALA A 106 4.28 3.81 17.70
N MET A 107 4.40 5.07 18.12
CA MET A 107 5.50 5.53 18.96
C MET A 107 5.46 4.97 20.38
N GLN A 108 4.28 4.55 20.86
CA GLN A 108 4.11 3.92 22.17
C GLN A 108 4.49 2.43 22.20
N LEU A 109 4.78 1.78 21.06
CA LEU A 109 5.21 0.38 21.11
C LEU A 109 6.55 0.26 21.86
N PRO A 110 6.73 -0.75 22.72
CA PRO A 110 7.98 -0.92 23.48
C PRO A 110 9.20 -1.23 22.60
N VAL A 111 8.97 -1.68 21.35
CA VAL A 111 10.02 -1.96 20.36
C VAL A 111 10.38 -0.73 19.53
N THR A 112 9.61 0.36 19.58
CA THR A 112 9.86 1.55 18.76
C THR A 112 11.05 2.34 19.31
N VAL A 113 11.97 2.72 18.43
CA VAL A 113 13.14 3.54 18.78
C VAL A 113 13.13 4.91 18.12
N ALA A 114 12.49 5.07 16.97
CA ALA A 114 12.28 6.35 16.29
C ALA A 114 11.11 6.29 15.33
N GLY A 115 10.60 7.46 14.94
CA GLY A 115 9.60 7.58 13.91
C GLY A 115 9.64 8.92 13.19
N ALA A 116 8.99 8.98 12.03
CA ALA A 116 8.74 10.19 11.28
C ALA A 116 7.40 10.10 10.52
N LEU A 117 6.80 11.25 10.24
CA LEU A 117 5.54 11.37 9.50
C LEU A 117 5.71 12.35 8.34
N MET A 118 5.44 11.85 7.13
CA MET A 118 5.64 12.58 5.87
C MET A 118 4.44 13.49 5.53
N PRO A 119 4.59 14.51 4.67
CA PRO A 119 3.52 15.50 4.40
C PRO A 119 2.28 14.92 3.67
N ASP A 120 2.46 13.84 2.94
CA ASP A 120 1.40 13.09 2.26
C ASP A 120 0.62 12.17 3.21
N ALA A 121 0.92 12.21 4.51
CA ALA A 121 0.33 11.28 5.46
C ALA A 121 -1.18 11.42 5.56
N HIS A 122 -1.83 10.27 5.68
CA HIS A 122 -3.27 10.11 5.85
C HIS A 122 -3.58 8.79 6.54
N GLN A 123 -4.79 8.70 7.08
CA GLN A 123 -5.25 7.60 7.90
C GLN A 123 -5.26 6.33 7.07
N GLY A 124 -4.55 5.33 7.59
CA GLY A 124 -4.55 3.97 7.07
C GLY A 124 -5.09 3.02 8.14
N TYR A 125 -4.36 1.95 8.34
CA TYR A 125 -4.61 0.96 9.38
C TYR A 125 -3.25 0.62 10.02
N GLY A 126 -3.17 0.46 11.35
CA GLY A 126 -1.87 0.31 12.03
C GLY A 126 -1.03 1.58 11.86
N LEU A 127 0.14 1.47 11.22
CA LEU A 127 0.94 2.63 10.83
C LEU A 127 0.18 3.46 9.76
N PRO A 128 0.15 4.80 9.87
CA PRO A 128 -0.49 5.65 8.86
C PRO A 128 0.25 5.52 7.52
N ILE A 129 -0.45 5.77 6.42
CA ILE A 129 0.22 5.98 5.13
C ILE A 129 0.99 7.31 5.24
N GLY A 130 2.22 7.38 4.75
CA GLY A 130 3.17 8.46 5.05
C GLY A 130 3.96 8.24 6.34
N GLY A 131 3.77 7.12 7.05
CA GLY A 131 4.46 6.80 8.30
C GLY A 131 5.79 6.07 8.09
N VAL A 132 6.79 6.46 8.89
CA VAL A 132 8.09 5.78 9.00
C VAL A 132 8.32 5.40 10.45
N LEU A 133 8.62 4.13 10.72
CA LEU A 133 8.80 3.62 12.09
C LEU A 133 10.04 2.72 12.16
N ALA A 134 11.01 3.12 12.98
CA ALA A 134 12.17 2.30 13.30
C ALA A 134 11.91 1.52 14.59
N THR A 135 12.12 0.20 14.53
CA THR A 135 11.95 -0.70 15.67
C THR A 135 13.23 -1.48 15.94
N LYS A 136 13.42 -1.87 17.21
CA LYS A 136 14.52 -2.73 17.63
C LYS A 136 14.14 -4.19 17.44
N ASN A 137 14.80 -4.85 16.49
CA ASN A 137 14.71 -6.30 16.26
C ASN A 137 13.27 -6.86 16.13
N ALA A 138 12.33 -6.07 15.60
CA ALA A 138 10.93 -6.44 15.49
C ALA A 138 10.38 -6.02 14.13
N ILE A 139 9.69 -6.91 13.43
CA ILE A 139 9.02 -6.63 12.16
C ILE A 139 7.51 -6.59 12.35
N ILE A 140 6.86 -5.52 11.89
CA ILE A 140 5.41 -5.28 11.95
C ILE A 140 4.85 -5.51 10.54
N PRO A 141 4.19 -6.65 10.26
CA PRO A 141 3.68 -6.93 8.91
C PRO A 141 2.74 -5.85 8.38
N TYR A 142 1.90 -5.30 9.25
CA TYR A 142 0.96 -4.25 8.87
C TYR A 142 1.60 -2.84 8.77
N GLY A 143 2.78 -2.68 9.38
CA GLY A 143 3.65 -1.51 9.25
C GLY A 143 4.38 -1.47 7.92
N VAL A 144 4.54 -2.63 7.25
CA VAL A 144 4.93 -2.71 5.83
C VAL A 144 3.76 -2.34 4.92
N GLY A 145 2.56 -2.85 5.25
CA GLY A 145 1.35 -2.68 4.46
C GLY A 145 0.91 -3.96 3.76
N VAL A 146 -0.28 -3.92 3.17
CA VAL A 146 -0.89 -5.11 2.52
C VAL A 146 -0.31 -5.37 1.14
N ASP A 147 0.02 -4.32 0.39
CA ASP A 147 0.72 -4.45 -0.88
C ASP A 147 2.24 -4.32 -0.66
N ILE A 148 2.85 -5.43 -0.25
CA ILE A 148 4.28 -5.50 0.07
C ILE A 148 5.09 -5.14 -1.18
N GLY A 149 6.08 -4.27 -1.02
CA GLY A 149 6.98 -3.90 -2.12
C GLY A 149 6.31 -3.07 -3.20
N CYS A 150 5.11 -2.52 -2.95
CA CYS A 150 4.51 -1.50 -3.82
C CYS A 150 5.51 -0.37 -4.04
N ARG A 151 5.68 -0.01 -5.31
CA ARG A 151 6.77 0.84 -5.77
C ARG A 151 6.41 1.63 -7.01
N MET A 152 7.21 2.65 -7.23
CA MET A 152 7.29 3.36 -8.49
C MET A 152 8.50 2.86 -9.27
N ALA A 153 8.34 2.68 -10.59
CA ALA A 153 9.47 2.48 -11.51
C ALA A 153 9.35 3.40 -12.72
N LEU A 154 10.44 4.10 -13.02
CA LEU A 154 10.54 5.12 -14.04
C LEU A 154 11.60 4.69 -15.07
N SER A 155 11.29 4.87 -16.35
CA SER A 155 12.28 4.87 -17.42
C SER A 155 12.17 6.14 -18.24
N VAL A 156 13.27 6.87 -18.34
CA VAL A 156 13.40 8.03 -19.23
C VAL A 156 13.97 7.54 -20.55
N TYR A 157 13.31 7.82 -21.67
CA TYR A 157 13.73 7.39 -22.99
C TYR A 157 14.47 8.49 -23.75
N ASP A 158 15.23 8.11 -24.77
CA ASP A 158 15.85 9.00 -25.76
C ASP A 158 14.87 9.63 -26.76
N ILE A 159 13.57 9.58 -26.46
CA ILE A 159 12.50 10.07 -27.31
C ILE A 159 12.15 11.52 -26.92
N PRO A 160 12.21 12.49 -27.84
CA PRO A 160 11.83 13.87 -27.57
C PRO A 160 10.31 14.03 -27.46
N GLU A 161 9.85 15.08 -26.76
CA GLU A 161 8.41 15.33 -26.55
C GLU A 161 7.61 15.46 -27.86
N GLY A 162 8.19 16.05 -28.91
CA GLY A 162 7.52 16.21 -30.21
C GLY A 162 7.10 14.88 -30.83
N PHE A 163 7.96 13.85 -30.72
CA PHE A 163 7.66 12.52 -31.24
C PHE A 163 6.45 11.89 -30.53
N TYR A 164 6.27 12.16 -29.23
CA TYR A 164 5.08 11.70 -28.51
C TYR A 164 3.79 12.27 -29.11
N TYR A 165 3.72 13.60 -29.27
CA TYR A 165 2.52 14.27 -29.78
C TYR A 165 2.20 13.89 -31.23
N GLU A 166 3.21 13.66 -32.05
CA GLU A 166 3.03 13.17 -33.43
C GLU A 166 2.58 11.70 -33.51
N ASN A 167 2.80 10.92 -32.44
CA ASN A 167 2.61 9.47 -32.45
C ASN A 167 1.74 8.95 -31.29
N GLU A 168 0.86 9.77 -30.71
CA GLU A 168 0.06 9.38 -29.53
C GLU A 168 -0.70 8.06 -29.73
N ALA A 169 -1.21 7.80 -30.93
CA ALA A 169 -1.89 6.55 -31.27
C ALA A 169 -0.97 5.31 -31.11
N LYS A 170 0.32 5.43 -31.45
CA LYS A 170 1.32 4.37 -31.22
C LYS A 170 1.49 4.12 -29.73
N PHE A 171 1.73 5.18 -28.94
CA PHE A 171 1.89 5.06 -27.49
C PHE A 171 0.67 4.41 -26.83
N LYS A 172 -0.54 4.82 -27.23
CA LYS A 172 -1.80 4.23 -26.75
C LYS A 172 -1.89 2.74 -27.08
N ARG A 173 -1.59 2.36 -28.32
CA ARG A 173 -1.60 0.95 -28.75
C ARG A 173 -0.62 0.11 -27.94
N GLU A 174 0.63 0.56 -27.80
CA GLU A 174 1.65 -0.19 -27.06
C GLU A 174 1.34 -0.28 -25.56
N LEU A 175 0.84 0.82 -24.97
CA LEU A 175 0.37 0.84 -23.58
C LEU A 175 -0.73 -0.21 -23.36
N VAL A 176 -1.72 -0.28 -24.25
CA VAL A 176 -2.80 -1.26 -24.18
C VAL A 176 -2.29 -2.70 -24.37
N ALA A 177 -1.39 -2.92 -25.33
CA ALA A 177 -0.90 -4.25 -25.69
C ALA A 177 0.06 -4.86 -24.64
N HIS A 178 0.86 -4.02 -23.98
CA HIS A 178 1.96 -4.50 -23.12
C HIS A 178 1.71 -4.37 -21.61
N THR A 179 0.53 -3.90 -21.20
CA THR A 179 0.15 -3.83 -19.78
C THR A 179 -1.17 -4.56 -19.52
N LYS A 180 -1.34 -5.02 -18.28
CA LYS A 180 -2.53 -5.78 -17.85
C LYS A 180 -2.97 -5.35 -16.46
N PHE A 181 -4.27 -5.16 -16.28
CA PHE A 181 -4.90 -4.63 -15.08
C PHE A 181 -6.08 -5.49 -14.63
N GLY A 182 -6.51 -5.27 -13.37
CA GLY A 182 -7.66 -5.90 -12.73
C GLY A 182 -7.35 -7.16 -11.92
N ALA A 183 -8.02 -7.31 -10.78
CA ALA A 183 -7.89 -8.49 -9.92
C ALA A 183 -8.33 -9.78 -10.65
N GLY A 184 -7.54 -10.84 -10.53
CA GLY A 184 -7.81 -12.13 -11.18
C GLY A 184 -7.50 -12.19 -12.68
N HIS A 185 -7.08 -11.08 -13.30
CA HIS A 185 -6.70 -11.03 -14.71
C HIS A 185 -5.20 -11.32 -14.90
N GLY A 186 -4.78 -12.57 -14.62
CA GLY A 186 -3.42 -13.05 -14.86
C GLY A 186 -3.14 -13.43 -16.31
N PHE A 187 -1.87 -13.61 -16.67
CA PHE A 187 -1.43 -14.22 -17.91
C PHE A 187 -1.56 -15.76 -17.84
N HIS A 188 -1.96 -16.36 -18.97
CA HIS A 188 -2.18 -17.80 -19.09
C HIS A 188 -1.50 -18.37 -20.33
N GLY A 189 -1.15 -19.66 -20.28
CA GLY A 189 -0.46 -20.35 -21.38
C GLY A 189 0.79 -19.61 -21.86
N GLN A 190 0.91 -19.45 -23.18
CA GLN A 190 2.04 -18.79 -23.84
C GLN A 190 2.22 -17.29 -23.50
N TYR A 191 1.25 -16.66 -22.84
CA TYR A 191 1.33 -15.24 -22.47
C TYR A 191 2.00 -15.01 -21.12
N LYS A 192 2.26 -16.07 -20.35
CA LYS A 192 3.05 -15.97 -19.12
C LYS A 192 4.47 -15.52 -19.44
N SER A 193 5.04 -14.71 -18.56
CA SER A 193 6.41 -14.26 -18.66
C SER A 193 7.29 -15.10 -17.75
N GLU A 194 8.54 -15.32 -18.15
CA GLU A 194 9.56 -15.93 -17.30
C GLU A 194 10.41 -14.85 -16.65
N HIS A 195 10.86 -15.12 -15.42
CA HIS A 195 11.79 -14.26 -14.70
C HIS A 195 12.47 -15.05 -13.58
N ALA A 196 13.74 -14.73 -13.31
CA ALA A 196 14.55 -15.43 -12.29
C ALA A 196 13.92 -15.38 -10.88
N VAL A 197 13.04 -14.41 -10.61
CA VAL A 197 12.32 -14.32 -9.33
C VAL A 197 11.45 -15.55 -9.03
N LEU A 198 10.96 -16.24 -10.07
CA LEU A 198 10.16 -17.47 -9.90
C LEU A 198 11.02 -18.66 -9.46
N GLU A 199 12.35 -18.56 -9.61
CA GLU A 199 13.32 -19.56 -9.16
C GLU A 199 13.82 -19.30 -7.74
N ASN A 200 13.36 -18.22 -7.10
CA ASN A 200 13.74 -17.89 -5.73
C ASN A 200 13.40 -19.03 -4.76
N ASP A 201 14.41 -19.49 -4.02
CA ASP A 201 14.32 -20.67 -3.16
C ASP A 201 13.35 -20.50 -1.97
N VAL A 202 12.95 -19.26 -1.65
CA VAL A 202 11.89 -19.00 -0.64
C VAL A 202 10.60 -19.73 -1.00
N PHE A 203 10.28 -19.90 -2.29
CA PHE A 203 9.13 -20.71 -2.72
C PHE A 203 9.25 -22.18 -2.30
N ASN A 204 10.44 -22.73 -2.12
CA ASN A 204 10.63 -24.11 -1.68
C ASN A 204 10.82 -24.22 -0.16
N ARG A 205 11.40 -23.19 0.47
CA ARG A 205 11.73 -23.18 1.90
C ARG A 205 10.52 -22.95 2.81
N ILE A 206 9.51 -22.22 2.34
CA ILE A 206 8.32 -21.90 3.15
C ILE A 206 7.10 -22.57 2.52
N PRO A 207 6.54 -23.65 3.12
CA PRO A 207 5.41 -24.40 2.54
C PRO A 207 4.20 -23.52 2.18
N PHE A 208 3.89 -22.54 3.04
CA PHE A 208 2.81 -21.59 2.77
C PHE A 208 3.04 -20.77 1.49
N VAL A 209 4.28 -20.31 1.26
CA VAL A 209 4.65 -19.50 0.09
C VAL A 209 4.72 -20.35 -1.18
N GLN A 210 5.10 -21.63 -1.07
CA GLN A 210 5.14 -22.58 -2.20
C GLN A 210 3.82 -22.60 -2.98
N HIS A 211 2.69 -22.66 -2.26
CA HIS A 211 1.35 -22.69 -2.86
C HIS A 211 0.98 -21.39 -3.59
N LEU A 212 1.75 -20.31 -3.42
CA LEU A 212 1.53 -19.04 -4.10
C LEU A 212 2.30 -18.92 -5.42
N LYS A 213 3.22 -19.85 -5.73
CA LYS A 213 4.10 -19.75 -6.91
C LYS A 213 3.32 -19.69 -8.23
N ASP A 214 2.30 -20.52 -8.40
CA ASP A 214 1.48 -20.51 -9.62
C ASP A 214 0.66 -19.22 -9.76
N LYS A 215 0.15 -18.71 -8.62
CA LYS A 215 -0.53 -17.40 -8.57
C LYS A 215 0.44 -16.30 -9.00
N ALA A 216 1.64 -16.26 -8.42
CA ALA A 216 2.69 -15.31 -8.75
C ALA A 216 3.05 -15.39 -10.25
N TRP A 217 3.32 -16.57 -10.78
CA TRP A 217 3.64 -16.73 -12.21
C TRP A 217 2.53 -16.23 -13.13
N SER A 218 1.26 -16.47 -12.77
CA SER A 218 0.14 -15.93 -13.54
C SER A 218 0.03 -14.41 -13.48
N GLN A 219 0.43 -13.77 -12.38
CA GLN A 219 0.29 -12.32 -12.20
C GLN A 219 1.54 -11.54 -12.64
N LEU A 220 2.64 -12.23 -12.96
CA LEU A 220 3.93 -11.63 -13.26
C LEU A 220 3.88 -10.70 -14.48
N GLY A 221 4.29 -9.44 -14.29
CA GLY A 221 4.25 -8.40 -15.33
C GLY A 221 2.88 -7.74 -15.51
N SER A 222 1.97 -7.86 -14.53
CA SER A 222 0.70 -7.12 -14.47
C SER A 222 0.75 -6.02 -13.42
N SER A 223 -0.14 -5.03 -13.53
CA SER A 223 -0.29 -3.92 -12.59
C SER A 223 -1.49 -4.08 -11.65
N GLY A 224 -2.36 -5.07 -11.91
CA GLY A 224 -3.62 -5.38 -11.22
C GLY A 224 -4.55 -4.18 -10.92
N GLY A 225 -5.20 -4.09 -9.75
CA GLY A 225 -6.25 -3.09 -9.43
C GLY A 225 -5.86 -2.01 -8.40
N GLY A 226 -6.80 -1.11 -8.06
CA GLY A 226 -6.59 -0.04 -7.06
C GLY A 226 -5.96 1.23 -7.64
N ASN A 227 -5.06 1.86 -6.87
CA ASN A 227 -4.33 3.08 -7.26
C ASN A 227 -3.15 2.82 -8.21
N HIS A 228 -3.03 1.60 -8.74
CA HIS A 228 -1.96 1.20 -9.65
C HIS A 228 -2.19 1.74 -11.05
N PHE A 229 -1.09 2.12 -11.70
CA PHE A 229 -1.12 2.71 -13.03
C PHE A 229 0.12 2.40 -13.84
N VAL A 230 -0.01 2.55 -15.16
CA VAL A 230 1.11 2.70 -16.07
C VAL A 230 0.84 3.92 -16.92
N GLU A 231 1.77 4.86 -16.95
CA GLU A 231 1.58 6.13 -17.63
C GLU A 231 2.80 6.59 -18.43
N PHE A 232 2.49 7.19 -19.58
CA PHE A 232 3.44 8.00 -20.32
C PHE A 232 3.28 9.46 -19.91
N GLY A 233 4.41 10.13 -19.80
CA GLY A 233 4.46 11.57 -19.59
C GLY A 233 5.75 12.16 -20.11
N ILE A 234 5.86 13.48 -19.94
CA ILE A 234 7.04 14.23 -20.33
C ILE A 234 7.86 14.53 -19.09
N MET A 235 9.10 14.05 -19.07
CA MET A 235 10.10 14.36 -18.06
C MET A 235 10.92 15.57 -18.50
N GLU A 236 10.87 16.65 -17.74
CA GLU A 236 11.57 17.89 -17.99
C GLU A 236 12.74 18.09 -17.02
N PHE A 237 13.95 18.11 -17.58
CA PHE A 237 15.18 18.48 -16.90
C PHE A 237 15.48 19.95 -17.20
N ALA A 238 15.31 20.82 -16.20
CA ALA A 238 15.58 22.26 -16.34
C ALA A 238 17.08 22.58 -16.50
N LYS A 239 17.94 21.66 -16.06
CA LYS A 239 19.41 21.71 -16.15
C LYS A 239 19.95 20.31 -16.37
N ASP A 240 21.18 20.21 -16.83
CA ASP A 240 21.89 18.94 -16.94
C ASP A 240 21.98 18.29 -15.55
N ASP A 241 21.70 16.99 -15.47
CA ASP A 241 21.94 16.20 -14.26
C ASP A 241 23.14 15.27 -14.47
N ALA A 242 24.24 15.61 -13.79
CA ALA A 242 25.50 14.87 -13.93
C ALA A 242 25.43 13.44 -13.35
N VAL A 243 24.56 13.19 -12.36
CA VAL A 243 24.46 11.87 -11.72
C VAL A 243 23.75 10.88 -12.63
N LEU A 244 22.66 11.31 -13.27
CA LEU A 244 21.93 10.52 -14.25
C LEU A 244 22.56 10.57 -15.65
N ASN A 245 23.52 11.47 -15.87
CA ASN A 245 24.10 11.75 -17.17
C ASN A 245 23.04 12.10 -18.23
N ILE A 246 22.08 12.94 -17.84
CA ILE A 246 20.99 13.41 -18.71
C ILE A 246 21.14 14.93 -18.93
N PRO A 247 21.25 15.38 -20.20
CA PRO A 247 21.24 16.81 -20.52
C PRO A 247 19.90 17.47 -20.19
N LYS A 248 19.91 18.80 -20.05
CA LYS A 248 18.68 19.60 -19.98
C LYS A 248 17.83 19.32 -21.23
N GLY A 249 16.52 19.22 -21.03
CA GLY A 249 15.61 18.90 -22.11
C GLY A 249 14.35 18.22 -21.63
N LYS A 250 13.55 17.79 -22.60
CA LYS A 250 12.28 17.12 -22.37
C LYS A 250 12.24 15.79 -23.10
N TYR A 251 11.92 14.76 -22.33
CA TYR A 251 12.02 13.37 -22.74
C TYR A 251 10.70 12.67 -22.45
N VAL A 252 10.33 11.72 -23.30
CA VAL A 252 9.24 10.80 -22.97
C VAL A 252 9.73 9.88 -21.86
N ALA A 253 8.90 9.69 -20.85
CA ALA A 253 9.16 8.74 -19.78
C ALA A 253 7.95 7.83 -19.54
N LEU A 254 8.25 6.59 -19.15
CA LEU A 254 7.28 5.61 -18.66
C LEU A 254 7.38 5.56 -17.14
N LEU A 255 6.29 5.83 -16.45
CA LEU A 255 6.16 5.63 -15.01
C LEU A 255 5.14 4.51 -14.75
N THR A 256 5.50 3.58 -13.89
CA THR A 256 4.63 2.48 -13.46
C THR A 256 4.52 2.49 -11.94
N HIS A 257 3.32 2.19 -11.44
CA HIS A 257 3.01 2.08 -10.02
C HIS A 257 2.26 0.77 -9.78
N SER A 258 2.89 -0.15 -9.06
CA SER A 258 2.28 -1.41 -8.64
C SER A 258 3.11 -2.07 -7.54
N GLY A 259 2.58 -3.12 -6.94
CA GLY A 259 3.32 -3.95 -6.00
C GLY A 259 3.32 -5.43 -6.34
N SER A 260 3.32 -6.23 -5.29
CA SER A 260 3.52 -7.69 -5.38
C SER A 260 2.23 -8.47 -5.64
N ARG A 261 1.18 -7.75 -6.05
CA ARG A 261 -0.12 -8.28 -6.43
C ARG A 261 -0.74 -9.12 -5.31
N GLY A 262 -1.69 -9.97 -5.70
CA GLY A 262 -2.33 -10.89 -4.79
C GLY A 262 -1.39 -11.88 -4.09
N MET A 263 -0.13 -12.05 -4.52
CA MET A 263 0.85 -12.84 -3.77
C MET A 263 1.24 -12.12 -2.48
N GLY A 264 1.69 -10.87 -2.57
CA GLY A 264 2.08 -10.11 -1.38
C GLY A 264 0.91 -9.80 -0.47
N ALA A 265 -0.28 -9.54 -1.02
CA ALA A 265 -1.49 -9.37 -0.21
C ALA A 265 -1.80 -10.62 0.62
N THR A 266 -1.66 -11.82 0.03
CA THR A 266 -1.83 -13.10 0.75
C THR A 266 -0.76 -13.28 1.84
N ILE A 267 0.50 -12.94 1.55
CA ILE A 267 1.60 -13.00 2.52
C ILE A 267 1.36 -12.03 3.68
N ALA A 268 1.04 -10.77 3.39
CA ALA A 268 0.77 -9.74 4.39
C ALA A 268 -0.39 -10.14 5.30
N GLY A 269 -1.50 -10.63 4.72
CA GLY A 269 -2.67 -11.07 5.48
C GLY A 269 -2.36 -12.25 6.42
N HIS A 270 -1.60 -13.23 5.94
CA HIS A 270 -1.20 -14.40 6.72
C HIS A 270 -0.34 -14.01 7.93
N TYR A 271 0.76 -13.30 7.71
CA TYR A 271 1.67 -12.95 8.80
C TYR A 271 1.11 -11.85 9.71
N THR A 272 0.23 -10.98 9.23
CA THR A 272 -0.52 -10.05 10.10
C THR A 272 -1.40 -10.81 11.08
N LYS A 273 -2.11 -11.84 10.62
CA LYS A 273 -2.95 -12.67 11.50
C LYS A 273 -2.09 -13.33 12.57
N ILE A 274 -1.02 -14.00 12.16
CA ILE A 274 -0.09 -14.66 13.08
C ILE A 274 0.50 -13.66 14.08
N ALA A 275 0.94 -12.48 13.63
CA ALA A 275 1.48 -11.46 14.51
C ALA A 275 0.48 -11.05 15.59
N LYS A 276 -0.79 -10.84 15.24
CA LYS A 276 -1.87 -10.53 16.21
C LYS A 276 -2.16 -11.67 17.18
N ASP A 277 -1.95 -12.91 16.74
CA ASP A 277 -2.17 -14.09 17.58
C ASP A 277 -1.05 -14.24 18.62
N VAL A 278 0.21 -13.99 18.24
CA VAL A 278 1.40 -14.20 19.11
C VAL A 278 1.84 -12.95 19.88
N CYS A 279 1.60 -11.75 19.34
CA CYS A 279 1.94 -10.47 19.96
C CYS A 279 0.66 -9.78 20.41
N LYS A 280 0.25 -10.07 21.64
CA LYS A 280 -0.95 -9.54 22.26
C LYS A 280 -0.73 -8.07 22.64
N LEU A 281 -1.17 -7.16 21.78
CA LEU A 281 -1.21 -5.73 22.07
C LEU A 281 -2.63 -5.28 22.43
N PRO A 282 -2.79 -4.20 23.21
CA PRO A 282 -4.10 -3.59 23.45
C PRO A 282 -4.82 -3.25 22.14
N ASP A 283 -6.15 -3.22 22.16
CA ASP A 283 -6.98 -3.07 20.94
C ASP A 283 -6.58 -1.85 20.09
N VAL A 284 -6.20 -0.73 20.72
CA VAL A 284 -5.72 0.48 20.03
C VAL A 284 -4.46 0.25 19.19
N ALA A 285 -3.59 -0.68 19.61
CA ALA A 285 -2.31 -1.02 18.97
C ALA A 285 -2.33 -2.42 18.31
N LYS A 286 -3.46 -3.13 18.29
CA LYS A 286 -3.56 -4.51 17.76
C LYS A 286 -3.10 -4.63 16.30
N ASN A 287 -3.29 -3.58 15.49
CA ASN A 287 -2.81 -3.55 14.10
C ASN A 287 -1.29 -3.30 13.98
N LEU A 288 -0.58 -3.07 15.07
CA LEU A 288 0.87 -2.89 15.15
C LEU A 288 1.57 -4.11 15.76
N ALA A 289 0.87 -5.24 15.88
CA ALA A 289 1.44 -6.50 16.34
C ALA A 289 2.66 -6.88 15.49
N TYR A 290 3.71 -7.32 16.16
CA TYR A 290 5.02 -7.55 15.57
C TYR A 290 5.54 -8.96 15.82
N LEU A 291 6.49 -9.37 14.99
CA LEU A 291 7.24 -10.61 15.13
C LEU A 291 8.68 -10.27 15.51
N ASP A 292 9.24 -10.98 16.49
CA ASP A 292 10.65 -10.86 16.84
C ASP A 292 11.50 -11.39 15.68
N MET A 293 12.47 -10.61 15.22
CA MET A 293 13.36 -10.98 14.13
C MET A 293 14.25 -12.20 14.46
N ASN A 294 14.46 -12.56 15.72
CA ASN A 294 15.18 -13.79 16.10
C ASN A 294 14.29 -15.03 16.10
N SER A 295 12.96 -14.87 16.01
CA SER A 295 12.02 -15.99 15.98
C SER A 295 11.93 -16.61 14.59
N GLN A 296 11.52 -17.88 14.52
CA GLN A 296 11.22 -18.54 13.25
C GLN A 296 10.18 -17.75 12.44
N LEU A 297 9.10 -17.31 13.07
CA LEU A 297 8.03 -16.55 12.40
C LEU A 297 8.54 -15.21 11.84
N GLY A 298 9.38 -14.50 12.59
CA GLY A 298 10.00 -13.26 12.12
C GLY A 298 10.91 -13.48 10.91
N GLN A 299 11.73 -14.53 10.94
CA GLN A 299 12.61 -14.92 9.83
C GLN A 299 11.83 -15.36 8.59
N GLU A 300 10.78 -16.16 8.77
CA GLU A 300 9.89 -16.59 7.69
C GLU A 300 9.19 -15.39 7.03
N TYR A 301 8.61 -14.49 7.82
CA TYR A 301 8.00 -13.28 7.28
C TYR A 301 9.03 -12.40 6.57
N TRP A 302 10.22 -12.21 7.14
CA TRP A 302 11.29 -11.44 6.52
C TRP A 302 11.65 -11.98 5.13
N MET A 303 11.83 -13.30 5.01
CA MET A 303 12.10 -13.95 3.72
C MET A 303 10.94 -13.80 2.73
N ALA A 304 9.69 -14.02 3.18
CA ALA A 304 8.50 -13.91 2.33
C ALA A 304 8.26 -12.46 1.87
N MET A 305 8.50 -11.48 2.75
CA MET A 305 8.44 -10.06 2.44
C MET A 305 9.47 -9.68 1.38
N ASN A 306 10.73 -10.12 1.53
CA ASN A 306 11.78 -9.86 0.54
C ASN A 306 11.48 -10.48 -0.82
N LEU A 307 10.99 -11.73 -0.85
CA LEU A 307 10.50 -12.35 -2.09
C LEU A 307 9.39 -11.51 -2.75
N ALA A 308 8.42 -11.01 -1.97
CA ALA A 308 7.36 -10.17 -2.49
C ALA A 308 7.91 -8.84 -3.06
N GLY A 309 8.90 -8.25 -2.39
CA GLY A 309 9.66 -7.10 -2.89
C GLY A 309 10.29 -7.39 -4.26
N ASP A 310 11.11 -8.42 -4.36
CA ASP A 310 11.78 -8.81 -5.61
C ASP A 310 10.77 -9.09 -6.73
N TYR A 311 9.66 -9.74 -6.39
CA TYR A 311 8.59 -10.05 -7.33
C TYR A 311 7.87 -8.79 -7.85
N ALA A 312 7.67 -7.79 -7.00
CA ALA A 312 7.15 -6.49 -7.44
C ALA A 312 8.11 -5.87 -8.46
N SER A 313 9.42 -5.80 -8.16
CA SER A 313 10.43 -5.28 -9.09
C SER A 313 10.40 -6.00 -10.44
N ALA A 314 10.33 -7.33 -10.43
CA ALA A 314 10.23 -8.15 -11.63
C ALA A 314 8.99 -7.83 -12.48
N CYS A 315 7.84 -7.54 -11.85
CA CYS A 315 6.64 -7.12 -12.57
C CYS A 315 6.89 -5.82 -13.34
N HIS A 316 7.52 -4.84 -12.70
CA HIS A 316 7.88 -3.58 -13.33
C HIS A 316 8.90 -3.79 -14.45
N GLU A 317 9.96 -4.57 -14.21
CA GLU A 317 10.99 -4.84 -15.22
C GLU A 317 10.40 -5.41 -16.51
N ILE A 318 9.48 -6.37 -16.40
CA ILE A 318 8.81 -6.98 -17.57
C ILE A 318 8.04 -5.94 -18.37
N ILE A 319 7.29 -5.05 -17.71
CA ILE A 319 6.52 -3.99 -18.37
C ILE A 319 7.48 -3.03 -19.08
N HIS A 320 8.52 -2.56 -18.37
CA HIS A 320 9.47 -1.59 -18.90
C HIS A 320 10.28 -2.16 -20.08
N VAL A 321 10.72 -3.42 -20.02
CA VAL A 321 11.45 -4.09 -21.11
C VAL A 321 10.56 -4.32 -22.33
N LYS A 322 9.30 -4.73 -22.13
CA LYS A 322 8.33 -4.86 -23.24
C LYS A 322 8.10 -3.51 -23.91
N MET A 323 7.90 -2.45 -23.11
CA MET A 323 7.66 -1.11 -23.63
C MET A 323 8.86 -0.54 -24.37
N GLN A 324 10.07 -0.69 -23.81
CA GLN A 324 11.31 -0.29 -24.46
C GLN A 324 11.43 -0.92 -25.85
N LYS A 325 11.22 -2.23 -25.95
CA LYS A 325 11.28 -2.98 -27.22
C LYS A 325 10.22 -2.52 -28.21
N ALA A 326 8.97 -2.35 -27.76
CA ALA A 326 7.85 -1.94 -28.60
C ALA A 326 8.01 -0.52 -29.17
N LEU A 327 8.64 0.38 -28.41
CA LEU A 327 8.91 1.75 -28.85
C LEU A 327 10.16 1.83 -29.74
N GLY A 328 11.09 0.88 -29.61
CA GLY A 328 12.42 0.96 -30.22
C GLY A 328 13.32 1.99 -29.53
N ALA A 329 13.11 2.20 -28.23
CA ALA A 329 13.72 3.26 -27.44
C ALA A 329 15.01 2.82 -26.75
N VAL A 330 15.92 3.77 -26.49
CA VAL A 330 17.02 3.63 -25.56
C VAL A 330 16.62 4.21 -24.21
N VAL A 331 16.90 3.50 -23.13
CA VAL A 331 16.65 3.99 -21.76
C VAL A 331 17.85 4.82 -21.31
N LEU A 332 17.64 6.12 -21.09
CA LEU A 332 18.64 7.06 -20.60
C LEU A 332 18.85 6.94 -19.09
N ALA A 333 17.76 6.77 -18.33
CA ALA A 333 17.82 6.54 -16.89
C ALA A 333 16.68 5.63 -16.43
N LYS A 334 16.97 4.86 -15.38
CA LYS A 334 15.99 4.08 -14.61
C LYS A 334 16.02 4.53 -13.17
N VAL A 335 14.86 4.74 -12.57
CA VAL A 335 14.71 5.05 -11.14
C VAL A 335 13.60 4.19 -10.60
N GLU A 336 13.81 3.62 -9.41
CA GLU A 336 12.84 2.76 -8.75
C GLU A 336 12.91 3.00 -7.25
N ASN A 337 11.76 3.16 -6.61
CA ASN A 337 11.69 3.38 -5.18
C ASN A 337 10.47 2.69 -4.57
N HIS A 338 10.74 1.88 -3.53
CA HIS A 338 9.70 1.24 -2.75
C HIS A 338 9.00 2.27 -1.89
N HIS A 339 7.72 2.04 -1.58
CA HIS A 339 7.00 2.84 -0.60
C HIS A 339 6.20 2.05 0.43
N ASN A 340 6.13 0.73 0.32
CA ASN A 340 5.56 -0.18 1.32
C ASN A 340 6.53 -1.33 1.60
N PHE A 341 7.46 -1.15 2.53
CA PHE A 341 8.49 -2.16 2.80
C PHE A 341 9.17 -1.94 4.17
N ALA A 342 10.01 -2.89 4.58
CA ALA A 342 10.89 -2.74 5.73
C ALA A 342 12.34 -3.09 5.40
N TRP A 343 13.28 -2.36 6.01
CA TRP A 343 14.72 -2.52 5.77
C TRP A 343 15.47 -2.64 7.08
N LYS A 344 16.59 -3.37 7.05
CA LYS A 344 17.62 -3.29 8.08
C LYS A 344 18.47 -2.06 7.81
N GLU A 345 18.50 -1.12 8.73
CA GLU A 345 19.28 0.12 8.60
C GLU A 345 20.05 0.41 9.89
N ILE A 346 21.08 1.24 9.80
CA ILE A 346 21.80 1.75 10.97
C ILE A 346 21.18 3.09 11.37
N TRP A 347 20.63 3.13 12.58
CA TRP A 347 20.06 4.34 13.18
C TRP A 347 20.74 4.61 14.52
N ASN A 348 21.37 5.79 14.66
CA ASN A 348 22.14 6.16 15.86
C ASN A 348 23.18 5.11 16.29
N GLY A 349 23.75 4.36 15.34
CA GLY A 349 24.76 3.33 15.60
C GLY A 349 24.20 1.94 15.95
N GLU A 350 22.88 1.77 16.00
CA GLU A 350 22.22 0.47 16.19
C GLU A 350 21.59 -0.03 14.88
N GLU A 351 21.63 -1.34 14.63
CA GLU A 351 20.82 -1.97 13.58
C GLU A 351 19.34 -1.98 14.01
N VAL A 352 18.47 -1.43 13.17
CA VAL A 352 17.04 -1.33 13.40
C VAL A 352 16.26 -1.82 12.17
N ILE A 353 15.00 -2.16 12.36
CA ILE A 353 14.07 -2.46 11.28
C ILE A 353 13.24 -1.20 10.99
N VAL A 354 13.50 -0.56 9.85
CA VAL A 354 12.79 0.66 9.42
C VAL A 354 11.63 0.26 8.52
N HIS A 355 10.42 0.49 9.00
CA HIS A 355 9.18 0.31 8.26
C HIS A 355 8.82 1.61 7.56
N ARG A 356 8.51 1.54 6.27
CA ARG A 356 7.93 2.67 5.53
C ARG A 356 6.64 2.20 4.87
N LYS A 357 5.56 2.95 5.11
CA LYS A 357 4.25 2.70 4.52
C LYS A 357 3.73 3.98 3.91
N GLY A 358 3.63 4.01 2.58
CA GLY A 358 3.49 5.25 1.83
C GLY A 358 4.62 6.25 2.10
N ALA A 359 5.85 5.76 2.28
CA ALA A 359 7.02 6.61 2.43
C ALA A 359 8.21 5.92 1.77
N THR A 360 9.14 6.70 1.22
CA THR A 360 10.21 6.15 0.37
C THR A 360 11.59 6.47 0.94
N PRO A 361 12.61 5.61 0.74
CA PRO A 361 13.98 5.93 1.11
C PRO A 361 14.47 7.21 0.41
N ALA A 362 15.04 8.12 1.18
CA ALA A 362 15.58 9.41 0.78
C ALA A 362 16.94 9.67 1.45
N GLY A 363 17.75 8.62 1.59
CA GLY A 363 19.17 8.73 1.96
C GLY A 363 19.92 9.66 1.00
N LYS A 364 21.05 10.22 1.46
CA LYS A 364 21.81 11.19 0.66
C LYS A 364 22.17 10.63 -0.72
N GLY A 365 21.67 11.26 -1.78
CA GLY A 365 21.91 10.86 -3.17
C GLY A 365 20.97 9.77 -3.71
N VAL A 366 20.11 9.18 -2.88
CA VAL A 366 19.15 8.16 -3.31
C VAL A 366 18.10 8.80 -4.22
N MET A 367 17.91 8.25 -5.41
CA MET A 367 16.91 8.73 -6.36
C MET A 367 15.53 8.16 -6.03
N GLY A 368 14.48 8.94 -6.26
CA GLY A 368 13.09 8.49 -6.18
C GLY A 368 12.18 9.31 -7.07
N ILE A 369 10.96 8.85 -7.29
CA ILE A 369 9.89 9.60 -7.95
C ILE A 369 8.71 9.75 -7.00
N ILE A 370 8.19 10.97 -6.89
CA ILE A 370 7.03 11.33 -6.07
C ILE A 370 5.93 11.81 -7.03
N PRO A 371 4.98 10.95 -7.45
CA PRO A 371 3.89 11.33 -8.33
C PRO A 371 2.83 12.18 -7.62
N GLY A 372 2.19 13.06 -8.40
CA GLY A 372 1.02 13.80 -7.98
C GLY A 372 -0.27 12.99 -8.15
N SER A 373 -0.91 13.16 -9.30
CA SER A 373 -2.13 12.46 -9.71
C SER A 373 -2.11 12.28 -11.23
N MET A 374 -3.14 11.69 -11.82
CA MET A 374 -3.21 11.54 -13.29
C MET A 374 -3.19 12.87 -14.07
N THR A 375 -3.40 14.03 -13.42
CA THR A 375 -3.28 15.36 -14.06
C THR A 375 -2.23 16.26 -13.39
N ALA A 376 -1.88 16.01 -12.13
CA ALA A 376 -0.87 16.78 -11.40
C ALA A 376 0.54 16.25 -11.70
N PRO A 377 1.57 17.12 -11.66
CA PRO A 377 2.93 16.69 -11.96
C PRO A 377 3.47 15.70 -10.92
N GLY A 378 4.42 14.86 -11.35
CA GLY A 378 5.32 14.14 -10.47
C GLY A 378 6.70 14.79 -10.42
N PHE A 379 7.49 14.46 -9.41
CA PHE A 379 8.83 15.01 -9.22
C PHE A 379 9.86 13.89 -9.08
N LEU A 380 10.84 13.92 -9.98
CA LEU A 380 12.05 13.11 -9.83
C LEU A 380 12.91 13.81 -8.78
N VAL A 381 13.28 13.09 -7.73
CA VAL A 381 13.92 13.65 -6.55
C VAL A 381 15.19 12.90 -6.18
N ARG A 382 16.03 13.58 -5.40
CA ARG A 382 17.25 13.04 -4.80
C ARG A 382 17.23 13.30 -3.30
N GLY A 383 17.37 12.24 -2.50
CA GLY A 383 17.36 12.33 -1.05
C GLY A 383 18.50 13.16 -0.50
N LYS A 384 18.22 13.93 0.56
CA LYS A 384 19.20 14.71 1.32
C LYS A 384 19.82 13.93 2.48
N GLY A 385 19.20 12.81 2.86
CA GLY A 385 19.59 12.03 4.04
C GLY A 385 19.25 12.74 5.35
N GLU A 386 18.08 13.38 5.41
CA GLU A 386 17.63 14.01 6.64
C GLU A 386 17.44 12.95 7.72
N LYS A 387 18.23 13.10 8.78
CA LYS A 387 18.31 12.10 9.83
C LYS A 387 16.97 12.01 10.56
N ASN A 388 16.35 13.11 10.96
CA ASN A 388 15.10 13.08 11.72
C ASN A 388 13.93 12.44 10.96
N ALA A 389 14.00 12.40 9.62
CA ALA A 389 13.07 11.66 8.76
C ALA A 389 13.42 10.18 8.58
N ILE A 390 14.46 9.69 9.27
CA ILE A 390 15.04 8.35 9.12
C ILE A 390 15.38 8.12 7.64
N ASN A 391 16.03 9.12 7.03
CA ASN A 391 16.40 9.13 5.61
C ASN A 391 15.21 8.78 4.70
N SER A 392 14.06 9.42 4.89
CA SER A 392 12.82 9.12 4.16
C SER A 392 12.14 10.37 3.61
N ALA A 393 11.27 10.18 2.62
CA ALA A 393 10.44 11.22 2.01
C ALA A 393 9.03 10.69 1.71
N SER A 394 8.12 11.58 1.31
CA SER A 394 6.78 11.21 0.85
C SER A 394 6.84 10.26 -0.35
N HIS A 395 5.78 9.48 -0.58
CA HIS A 395 5.68 8.61 -1.75
C HIS A 395 4.83 9.19 -2.88
N GLY A 396 4.01 10.22 -2.60
CA GLY A 396 3.14 10.84 -3.59
C GLY A 396 2.38 12.03 -3.00
N ALA A 397 1.27 12.42 -3.61
CA ALA A 397 0.43 13.51 -3.08
C ALA A 397 -0.35 13.13 -1.80
N GLY A 398 -0.67 11.84 -1.63
CA GLY A 398 -1.58 11.39 -0.58
C GLY A 398 -3.05 11.75 -0.86
N ARG A 399 -3.98 11.05 -0.21
CA ARG A 399 -5.41 11.28 -0.41
C ARG A 399 -5.90 12.39 0.51
N GLN A 400 -6.82 13.22 0.01
CA GLN A 400 -7.58 14.19 0.83
C GLN A 400 -9.01 13.73 1.13
N MET A 401 -9.48 12.67 0.45
CA MET A 401 -10.77 12.06 0.71
C MET A 401 -10.74 10.54 0.51
N SER A 402 -11.60 9.83 1.23
CA SER A 402 -11.74 8.38 1.09
C SER A 402 -12.25 8.00 -0.30
N ARG A 403 -11.98 6.76 -0.75
CA ARG A 403 -12.52 6.25 -2.03
C ARG A 403 -14.05 6.31 -2.08
N THR A 404 -14.71 5.96 -0.99
CA THR A 404 -16.17 6.04 -0.87
C THR A 404 -16.67 7.47 -0.98
N GLN A 405 -15.97 8.43 -0.41
CA GLN A 405 -16.32 9.85 -0.53
C GLN A 405 -16.12 10.33 -1.97
N ALA A 406 -14.98 10.03 -2.59
CA ALA A 406 -14.69 10.38 -3.98
C ALA A 406 -15.77 9.88 -4.95
N ILE A 407 -16.15 8.60 -4.85
CA ILE A 407 -17.23 8.01 -5.67
C ILE A 407 -18.57 8.73 -5.47
N LYS A 408 -18.85 9.21 -4.25
CA LYS A 408 -20.11 9.89 -3.91
C LYS A 408 -20.15 11.34 -4.36
N THR A 409 -19.02 12.04 -4.36
CA THR A 409 -18.97 13.50 -4.53
C THR A 409 -18.47 13.95 -5.91
N ILE A 410 -17.69 13.12 -6.61
CA ILE A 410 -17.09 13.47 -7.90
C ILE A 410 -17.92 12.87 -9.03
N THR A 411 -18.24 13.68 -10.03
CA THR A 411 -18.96 13.24 -11.22
C THR A 411 -18.02 12.86 -12.37
N LYS A 412 -18.47 11.99 -13.27
CA LYS A 412 -17.71 11.62 -14.48
C LYS A 412 -17.43 12.82 -15.39
N ASN A 413 -18.34 13.79 -15.45
CA ASN A 413 -18.16 15.00 -16.26
C ASN A 413 -17.07 15.91 -15.70
N GLU A 414 -17.00 16.09 -14.38
CA GLU A 414 -15.91 16.85 -13.74
C GLU A 414 -14.55 16.18 -14.02
N MET A 415 -14.47 14.86 -13.85
CA MET A 415 -13.26 14.09 -14.15
C MET A 415 -12.84 14.21 -15.63
N GLN A 416 -13.78 14.11 -16.56
CA GLN A 416 -13.49 14.29 -17.99
C GLN A 416 -13.03 15.72 -18.33
N THR A 417 -13.63 16.72 -17.67
CA THR A 417 -13.28 18.13 -17.89
C THR A 417 -11.84 18.41 -17.46
N ILE A 418 -11.47 18.03 -16.23
CA ILE A 418 -10.11 18.26 -15.74
C ILE A 418 -9.05 17.49 -16.57
N LEU A 419 -9.36 16.27 -17.02
CA LEU A 419 -8.48 15.50 -17.91
C LEU A 419 -8.25 16.23 -19.24
N LYS A 420 -9.33 16.75 -19.84
CA LYS A 420 -9.27 17.51 -21.09
C LYS A 420 -8.47 18.80 -20.92
N ASP A 421 -8.69 19.53 -19.82
CA ASP A 421 -7.98 20.79 -19.53
C ASP A 421 -6.47 20.59 -19.39
N HIS A 422 -6.03 19.42 -18.94
CA HIS A 422 -4.61 19.06 -18.81
C HIS A 422 -4.06 18.29 -20.02
N GLY A 423 -4.90 17.99 -21.02
CA GLY A 423 -4.52 17.20 -22.20
C GLY A 423 -4.09 15.77 -21.85
N VAL A 424 -4.76 15.14 -20.89
CA VAL A 424 -4.47 13.77 -20.44
C VAL A 424 -5.44 12.78 -21.05
N THR A 425 -4.90 11.75 -21.70
CA THR A 425 -5.66 10.59 -22.15
C THR A 425 -5.74 9.56 -21.03
N LEU A 426 -6.96 9.26 -20.56
CA LEU A 426 -7.20 8.23 -19.56
C LEU A 426 -7.76 6.94 -20.20
N ILE A 427 -7.26 5.79 -19.76
CA ILE A 427 -7.70 4.45 -20.16
C ILE A 427 -8.06 3.67 -18.89
N GLY A 428 -9.36 3.43 -18.68
CA GLY A 428 -9.87 2.81 -17.44
C GLY A 428 -10.09 3.85 -16.33
N ALA A 429 -9.78 3.44 -15.09
CA ALA A 429 -9.96 4.15 -13.83
C ALA A 429 -11.42 4.35 -13.37
N GLY A 430 -11.61 4.30 -12.05
CA GLY A 430 -12.83 4.69 -11.36
C GLY A 430 -12.76 6.12 -10.84
N LEU A 431 -13.91 6.62 -10.36
CA LEU A 431 -14.03 7.94 -9.72
C LEU A 431 -13.26 8.03 -8.39
N ASP A 432 -12.97 6.89 -7.77
CA ASP A 432 -12.17 6.80 -6.56
C ASP A 432 -10.71 7.25 -6.75
N GLU A 433 -10.21 7.25 -7.99
CA GLU A 433 -8.87 7.69 -8.33
C GLU A 433 -8.84 9.04 -9.07
N ALA A 434 -9.96 9.75 -9.12
CA ALA A 434 -10.03 11.06 -9.76
C ALA A 434 -9.03 12.08 -9.14
N PRO A 435 -8.41 12.98 -9.93
CA PRO A 435 -7.39 13.92 -9.43
C PRO A 435 -7.79 14.73 -8.19
N MET A 436 -9.07 15.07 -8.05
CA MET A 436 -9.64 15.83 -6.94
C MET A 436 -9.62 15.05 -5.62
N ALA A 437 -9.42 13.74 -5.66
CA ALA A 437 -9.32 12.92 -4.45
C ALA A 437 -7.95 13.03 -3.75
N TYR A 438 -6.96 13.64 -4.41
CA TYR A 438 -5.57 13.74 -3.98
C TYR A 438 -5.22 15.14 -3.50
N LYS A 439 -4.31 15.26 -2.54
CA LYS A 439 -3.81 16.58 -2.08
C LYS A 439 -3.07 17.29 -3.22
N ASP A 440 -2.82 18.58 -3.05
CA ASP A 440 -1.95 19.32 -3.96
C ASP A 440 -0.49 18.88 -3.77
N ILE A 441 0.07 18.25 -4.81
CA ILE A 441 1.45 17.77 -4.78
C ILE A 441 2.47 18.89 -4.55
N ASN A 442 2.19 20.13 -4.95
CA ASN A 442 3.13 21.23 -4.76
C ASN A 442 3.26 21.59 -3.27
N GLN A 443 2.16 21.55 -2.51
CA GLN A 443 2.18 21.75 -1.05
C GLN A 443 2.97 20.62 -0.37
N VAL A 444 2.78 19.37 -0.82
CA VAL A 444 3.54 18.22 -0.31
C VAL A 444 5.04 18.37 -0.59
N MET A 445 5.43 18.87 -1.77
CA MET A 445 6.83 19.13 -2.11
C MET A 445 7.42 20.31 -1.34
N GLU A 446 6.65 21.37 -1.12
CA GLU A 446 7.06 22.53 -0.31
C GLU A 446 7.33 22.13 1.14
N ALA A 447 6.50 21.26 1.71
CA ALA A 447 6.62 20.77 3.08
C ALA A 447 7.79 19.79 3.32
N GLN A 448 8.55 19.40 2.29
CA GLN A 448 9.67 18.45 2.42
C GLN A 448 10.95 18.90 1.71
N GLN A 449 11.14 20.21 1.53
CA GLN A 449 12.36 20.75 0.92
C GLN A 449 13.64 20.34 1.64
N GLU A 450 13.58 20.01 2.93
CA GLU A 450 14.72 19.48 3.69
C GLU A 450 14.99 17.99 3.47
N LEU A 451 14.01 17.23 2.96
CA LEU A 451 14.13 15.79 2.74
C LEU A 451 14.74 15.45 1.39
N VAL A 452 14.45 16.25 0.37
CA VAL A 452 14.80 15.96 -1.02
C VAL A 452 15.17 17.20 -1.83
N ASP A 453 15.98 17.01 -2.86
CA ASP A 453 16.17 17.96 -3.97
C ASP A 453 15.36 17.52 -5.19
N VAL A 454 14.67 18.46 -5.84
CA VAL A 454 13.99 18.21 -7.12
C VAL A 454 15.02 18.19 -8.25
N VAL A 455 15.04 17.09 -8.99
CA VAL A 455 15.92 16.87 -10.14
C VAL A 455 15.21 17.19 -11.46
N ALA A 456 13.98 16.71 -11.62
CA ALA A 456 13.19 16.89 -12.84
C ALA A 456 11.68 16.85 -12.53
N LYS A 457 10.88 17.40 -13.44
CA LYS A 457 9.42 17.41 -13.36
C LYS A 457 8.82 16.45 -14.37
N PHE A 458 7.95 15.56 -13.93
CA PHE A 458 7.18 14.66 -14.78
C PHE A 458 5.77 15.22 -14.98
N THR A 459 5.31 15.35 -16.22
CA THR A 459 3.95 15.77 -16.56
C THR A 459 3.21 14.61 -17.23
N PRO A 460 2.17 14.03 -16.57
CA PRO A 460 1.39 12.95 -17.16
C PRO A 460 0.73 13.36 -18.48
N LYS A 461 0.63 12.42 -19.43
CA LYS A 461 -0.04 12.63 -20.73
C LYS A 461 -0.97 11.49 -21.11
N MET A 462 -0.63 10.27 -20.74
CA MET A 462 -1.48 9.11 -20.98
C MET A 462 -1.39 8.15 -19.82
N VAL A 463 -2.53 7.91 -19.16
CA VAL A 463 -2.61 7.11 -17.95
C VAL A 463 -3.50 5.91 -18.21
N ARG A 464 -3.01 4.71 -17.86
CA ARG A 464 -3.81 3.50 -17.83
C ARG A 464 -3.91 2.96 -16.41
N MET A 465 -5.13 2.64 -16.01
CA MET A 465 -5.46 2.02 -14.73
C MET A 465 -6.43 0.84 -14.94
N ALA A 466 -6.81 0.16 -13.85
CA ALA A 466 -7.87 -0.83 -13.89
C ALA A 466 -9.25 -0.17 -14.10
N ASP A 467 -10.20 -0.91 -14.67
CA ASP A 467 -11.54 -0.39 -14.94
C ASP A 467 -12.32 -0.09 -13.64
N ASP A 468 -13.29 0.83 -13.74
CA ASP A 468 -14.19 1.26 -12.66
C ASP A 468 -14.87 0.04 -11.99
N GLY A 469 -14.82 -0.02 -10.65
CA GLY A 469 -15.38 -1.12 -9.86
C GLY A 469 -14.52 -2.39 -9.81
N SER A 470 -13.31 -2.39 -10.38
CA SER A 470 -12.36 -3.48 -10.16
C SER A 470 -11.97 -3.60 -8.69
N ARG A 471 -11.83 -4.84 -8.19
CA ARG A 471 -11.36 -5.08 -6.82
C ARG A 471 -9.86 -4.87 -6.73
N GLU A 472 -9.39 -4.45 -5.55
CA GLU A 472 -7.98 -4.61 -5.17
C GLU A 472 -7.63 -6.11 -5.07
N ASP A 473 -6.35 -6.42 -5.28
CA ASP A 473 -5.82 -7.78 -5.45
C ASP A 473 -5.76 -8.66 -4.19
#